data_AF-A0A5U4XA61-F1
#
_entry.id   AF-A0A5U4XA61-F1
#
_cell.length_a   1.000
_cell.length_b   1.000
_cell.length_c   1.000
_cell.angle_alpha   90.00
_cell.angle_beta   90.00
_cell.angle_gamma   90.00
#
_symmetry.space_group_name_H-M   'P 1'
#
loop_
_entity.id
_entity.type
_entity.pdbx_description
1 polymer ?
#
loop_
_entity_poly.entity_id
_entity_poly.type
_entity_poly.pdbx_seq_one_letter_code
_entity_poly.pdbx_strand_id
1 'polypeptide(L)' 'MNNLPVVRSPWRILILVLGFTFLYAPMLMLVIYSFNSSKLVTVWAGWSTRWYGELFRDTA' A
#
# COMPACT_ATOMS: atom_id res chain seq x y z
N MET A 1 7.87 2.19 40.64
CA MET A 1 7.53 1.96 39.22
C MET A 1 8.44 2.82 38.39
N ASN A 2 9.53 2.25 37.89
CA ASN A 2 10.70 3.01 37.47
C ASN A 2 10.45 3.72 36.14
N ASN A 3 10.70 5.02 36.15
CA ASN A 3 10.63 5.95 35.04
C ASN A 3 11.72 5.60 34.02
N LEU A 4 11.37 4.75 33.06
CA LEU A 4 12.24 4.43 31.93
C LEU A 4 12.56 5.72 31.17
N PRO A 5 13.84 6.08 30.98
CA PRO A 5 14.19 7.25 30.20
C PRO A 5 13.77 7.03 28.74
N VAL A 6 12.68 7.68 28.32
CA VAL A 6 12.19 7.62 26.94
C VAL A 6 13.01 8.61 26.10
N VAL A 7 14.04 8.12 25.43
CA VAL A 7 14.79 8.92 24.46
C VAL A 7 13.91 9.16 23.22
N ARG A 8 13.33 10.36 23.15
CA ARG A 8 12.55 10.83 21.99
C ARG A 8 13.50 11.39 20.93
N SER A 9 14.09 10.51 20.14
CA SER A 9 14.91 10.91 18.98
C SER A 9 14.05 10.93 17.72
N PRO A 10 13.98 12.06 16.99
CA PRO A 10 13.23 12.15 15.74
C PRO A 10 13.76 11.19 14.66
N TRP A 11 15.06 10.84 14.72
CA TRP A 11 15.70 9.89 13.81
C TRP A 11 15.09 8.50 13.86
N ARG A 12 14.61 8.05 15.03
CA ARG A 12 13.94 6.75 15.16
C ARG A 12 12.66 6.73 14.34
N ILE A 13 11.86 7.80 14.43
CA ILE A 13 10.61 7.93 13.67
C ILE A 13 10.93 7.97 12.18
N LEU A 14 11.94 8.76 11.78
CA LEU A 14 12.34 8.86 10.37
C LEU A 14 12.73 7.49 9.79
N ILE A 15 13.58 6.73 10.49
CA ILE A 15 14.02 5.40 10.03
C ILE A 15 12.83 4.44 9.93
N LEU A 16 11.91 4.46 10.90
CA LEU A 16 10.72 3.62 10.87
C LEU A 16 9.81 4.00 9.69
N VAL A 17 9.56 5.30 9.47
CA VAL A 17 8.74 5.78 8.36
C VAL A 17 9.37 5.38 7.02
N LEU A 18 10.67 5.58 6.84
CA LEU A 18 11.38 5.19 5.61
C LEU A 18 11.35 3.67 5.41
N GLY A 19 11.65 2.89 6.44
CA GLY A 19 11.64 1.43 6.39
C GLY A 19 10.25 0.88 6.03
N PHE A 20 9.20 1.32 6.73
CA PHE A 20 7.84 0.89 6.43
C PHE A 20 7.37 1.40 5.07
N THR A 21 7.68 2.63 4.68
CA THR A 21 7.33 3.14 3.36
C THR A 21 7.98 2.30 2.27
N PHE A 22 9.26 1.95 2.41
CA PHE A 22 9.94 1.07 1.46
C PHE A 22 9.29 -0.32 1.37
N LEU A 23 8.95 -0.93 2.52
CA LEU A 23 8.32 -2.25 2.57
C LEU A 23 6.90 -2.24 1.98
N TYR A 24 6.13 -1.18 2.23
CA TYR A 24 4.72 -1.11 1.85
C TYR A 24 4.45 -0.37 0.53
N ALA A 25 5.38 0.46 0.03
CA ALA A 25 5.24 1.16 -1.24
C ALA A 25 4.90 0.24 -2.43
N PRO A 26 5.58 -0.90 -2.65
CA PRO A 26 5.24 -1.78 -3.77
C PRO A 26 3.84 -2.41 -3.60
N MET A 27 3.47 -2.80 -2.38
CA MET A 27 2.12 -3.30 -2.10
C MET A 27 1.06 -2.21 -2.30
N LEU A 28 1.34 -0.98 -1.89
CA LEU A 28 0.45 0.16 -2.09
C LEU A 28 0.26 0.46 -3.58
N MET A 29 1.32 0.35 -4.40
CA MET A 29 1.21 0.47 -5.85
C MET A 29 0.29 -0.60 -6.43
N LEU A 30 0.40 -1.86 -5.99
CA LEU A 30 -0.52 -2.92 -6.41
C LEU A 30 -1.97 -2.59 -6.03
N VAL A 31 -2.20 -2.08 -4.82
CA VAL A 31 -3.53 -1.64 -4.39
C VAL A 31 -4.05 -0.50 -5.27
N ILE A 32 -3.25 0.53 -5.55
CA ILE A 32 -3.66 1.65 -6.41
C ILE A 32 -3.99 1.16 -7.82
N TYR A 33 -3.13 0.35 -8.41
CA TYR A 33 -3.33 -0.19 -9.76
C TYR A 33 -4.46 -1.21 -9.86
N SER A 34 -4.84 -1.86 -8.75
CA SER A 34 -6.03 -2.74 -8.73
C SER A 34 -7.33 -1.99 -9.03
N PHE A 35 -7.34 -0.66 -8.83
CA PHE A 35 -8.45 0.19 -9.22
C PHE A 35 -8.35 0.72 -10.66
N ASN A 36 -7.30 0.40 -11.42
CA ASN A 36 -7.20 0.80 -12.82
C ASN A 36 -8.18 -0.02 -13.66
N SER A 37 -9.08 0.64 -14.38
CA SER A 37 -10.00 -0.05 -15.31
C SER A 37 -9.28 -0.68 -16.51
N SER A 38 -8.06 -0.24 -16.81
CA SER A 38 -7.20 -0.81 -17.85
C SER A 38 -6.56 -2.12 -17.40
N LYS A 39 -6.37 -3.05 -18.36
CA LYS A 39 -5.57 -4.27 -18.16
C LYS A 39 -4.05 -4.00 -18.16
N LEU A 40 -3.61 -2.86 -18.70
CA LEU A 40 -2.19 -2.48 -18.76
C LEU A 40 -1.86 -1.51 -17.63
N VAL A 41 -0.85 -1.84 -16.82
CA VAL A 41 -0.37 -1.02 -15.69
C VAL A 41 0.22 0.34 -16.12
N THR A 42 0.66 0.46 -17.37
CA THR A 42 1.22 1.71 -17.93
C THR A 42 0.16 2.68 -18.43
N VAL A 43 -1.09 2.23 -18.60
CA VAL A 43 -2.19 3.03 -19.15
C VAL A 43 -3.23 3.23 -18.07
N TRP A 44 -3.44 4.47 -17.62
CA TRP A 44 -4.48 4.80 -16.66
C TRP A 44 -5.80 5.09 -17.38
N ALA A 45 -6.76 4.16 -17.33
CA ALA A 45 -8.06 4.30 -17.99
C ALA A 45 -9.19 4.75 -17.04
N GLY A 46 -8.83 5.17 -15.82
CA GLY A 46 -9.76 5.63 -14.78
C GLY A 46 -9.92 4.65 -13.62
N TRP A 47 -10.66 5.09 -12.60
CA TRP A 47 -10.91 4.34 -11.37
C TRP A 47 -12.08 3.36 -11.54
N SER A 48 -11.91 2.11 -11.11
CA SER A 48 -12.94 1.06 -11.18
C SER A 48 -12.69 -0.06 -10.18
N THR A 49 -13.75 -0.66 -9.66
CA THR A 49 -13.70 -1.90 -8.85
C THR A 49 -14.10 -3.15 -9.66
N ARG A 50 -14.18 -3.03 -10.99
CA ARG A 50 -14.65 -4.10 -11.91
C ARG A 50 -13.99 -5.44 -11.64
N TRP A 51 -12.68 -5.47 -11.44
CA TRP A 51 -11.91 -6.71 -11.29
C TRP A 51 -12.31 -7.51 -10.06
N TYR A 52 -12.72 -6.85 -8.98
CA TYR A 52 -13.26 -7.53 -7.81
C TYR A 52 -14.60 -8.21 -8.14
N GLY A 53 -15.46 -7.55 -8.92
CA GLY A 53 -16.71 -8.14 -9.38
C GLY A 53 -16.52 -9.30 -10.34
N GLU A 54 -15.51 -9.22 -11.21
CA GLU A 54 -15.11 -10.33 -12.09
C GLU A 54 -14.62 -11.53 -11.25
N LEU A 55 -13.79 -11.29 -10.23
CA LEU A 55 -13.27 -12.32 -9.33
C LEU A 55 -14.39 -13.10 -8.63
N PHE A 56 -15.46 -12.44 -8.20
CA PHE A 56 -16.61 -13.13 -7.58
C PHE A 56 -17.49 -13.89 -8.57
N ARG A 57 -17.41 -13.58 -9.86
CA ARG A 57 -18.14 -14.26 -10.94
C ARG A 57 -17.33 -15.38 -11.58
N ASP A 58 -16.04 -15.46 -11.27
CA ASP A 58 -15.15 -16.49 -11.75
C ASP A 58 -15.53 -17.83 -11.11
N THR A 59 -16.30 -18.63 -11.84
CA THR A 59 -16.66 -20.01 -11.46
C THR A 59 -15.73 -20.97 -12.18
N ALA A 60 -15.05 -21.83 -11.41
CA ALA A 60 -14.11 -22.84 -11.90
C ALA A 60 -14.75 -23.87 -12.85
#